data_AF-A0A7J6NS93-F1
#
_entry.id   AF-A0A7J6NS93-F1
#
_cell.length_a   1.000
_cell.length_b   1.000
_cell.length_c   1.000
_cell.angle_alpha   90.00
_cell.angle_beta   90.00
_cell.angle_gamma   90.00
#
_symmetry.space_group_name_H-M   'P 1'
#
loop_
_entity.id
_entity.type
_entity.pdbx_description
1 polymer ?
#
loop_
_entity_poly.entity_id
_entity_poly.type
_entity_poly.pdbx_seq_one_letter_code
_entity_poly.pdbx_strand_id
1 'polypeptide(L)'
;RKRTQVDAEIIHQKLCAMEAQGKVRRVQDSDLSIVCEPILIDKLDRADGKSQLRTVPISDTELSSRYRLVIDTRPLNSLQLSFDDSGNFIFVPGGEIPKDSKQRDEFSYKQHQRTATNLLKDVPSANLGFWSKLDLRDAFGSIAVSYPLQKLFGTT
;
A
#
# COMPACT_ATOMS: atom_id res chain seq x y z
N ARG A 1 16.86 8.84 -3.29
CA ARG A 1 17.89 8.14 -4.12
C ARG A 1 17.41 8.22 -5.55
N LYS A 2 18.22 8.71 -6.51
CA LYS A 2 17.78 8.80 -7.90
C LYS A 2 17.56 7.38 -8.45
N ARG A 3 16.39 7.12 -9.05
CA ARG A 3 16.02 5.82 -9.63
C ARG A 3 17.00 5.47 -10.73
N THR A 4 17.57 4.26 -10.70
CA THR A 4 18.43 3.78 -11.79
C THR A 4 17.57 3.30 -12.96
N GLN A 5 18.16 3.22 -14.16
CA GLN A 5 17.47 2.66 -15.33
C GLN A 5 17.02 1.21 -15.08
N VAL A 6 17.86 0.42 -14.39
CA VAL A 6 17.53 -0.94 -13.98
C VAL A 6 16.31 -0.93 -13.06
N ASP A 7 16.28 -0.09 -12.02
CA ASP A 7 15.12 -0.02 -11.12
C ASP A 7 13.81 0.34 -11.86
N ALA A 8 13.88 1.26 -12.83
CA ALA A 8 12.74 1.65 -13.64
C ALA A 8 12.19 0.48 -14.48
N GLU A 9 13.08 -0.30 -15.09
CA GLU A 9 12.71 -1.48 -15.87
C GLU A 9 12.04 -2.56 -15.01
N ILE A 10 12.55 -2.80 -13.79
CA ILE A 10 11.95 -3.75 -12.84
C ILE A 10 10.57 -3.29 -12.39
N ILE A 11 10.41 -2.01 -12.08
CA ILE A 11 9.12 -1.42 -11.72
C ILE A 11 8.14 -1.58 -12.88
N HIS A 12 8.58 -1.30 -14.11
CA HIS A 12 7.75 -1.46 -15.30
C HIS A 12 7.26 -2.91 -15.46
N GLN A 13 8.17 -3.90 -15.39
CA GLN A 13 7.79 -5.32 -15.46
C GLN A 13 6.82 -5.72 -14.34
N LYS A 14 6.99 -5.19 -13.12
CA LYS A 14 6.04 -5.40 -12.01
C LYS A 14 4.66 -4.85 -12.32
N LEU A 15 4.58 -3.64 -12.85
CA LEU A 15 3.30 -3.01 -13.20
C LEU A 15 2.61 -3.78 -14.32
N CYS A 16 3.34 -4.23 -15.34
CA CYS A 16 2.81 -5.10 -16.40
C CYS A 16 2.26 -6.43 -15.85
N ALA A 17 2.98 -7.06 -14.92
CA ALA A 17 2.50 -8.29 -14.27
C ALA A 17 1.24 -8.05 -13.41
N MET A 18 1.13 -6.89 -12.75
CA MET A 18 -0.06 -6.50 -12.00
C MET A 18 -1.24 -6.15 -12.91
N GLU A 19 -0.99 -5.53 -14.06
CA GLU A 19 -1.97 -5.25 -15.11
C GLU A 19 -2.56 -6.55 -15.66
N ALA A 20 -1.71 -7.54 -15.97
CA ALA A 20 -2.15 -8.86 -16.40
C ALA A 20 -3.01 -9.61 -15.36
N GLN A 21 -2.85 -9.28 -14.07
CA GLN A 21 -3.67 -9.82 -12.97
C GLN A 21 -4.96 -9.00 -12.74
N GLY A 22 -5.21 -7.93 -13.49
CA GLY A 22 -6.37 -7.06 -13.32
C GLY A 22 -6.32 -6.16 -12.08
N LYS A 23 -5.14 -6.01 -11.45
CA LYS A 23 -4.98 -5.21 -10.22
C LYS A 23 -4.79 -3.72 -10.48
N VAL A 24 -4.22 -3.41 -11.65
CA VAL A 24 -3.99 -2.05 -12.12
C VAL A 24 -4.38 -1.97 -13.58
N ARG A 25 -4.54 -0.74 -14.09
CA ARG A 25 -4.75 -0.49 -15.52
C ARG A 25 -4.03 0.78 -15.93
N ARG A 26 -3.73 0.89 -17.21
CA ARG A 26 -3.29 2.17 -17.81
C ARG A 26 -4.42 3.20 -17.75
N VAL A 27 -4.05 4.44 -17.49
CA VAL A 27 -4.93 5.61 -17.47
C VAL A 27 -4.17 6.79 -18.07
N GLN A 28 -4.91 7.81 -18.51
CA GLN A 28 -4.29 9.08 -18.91
C GLN A 28 -3.94 9.90 -17.67
N ASP A 29 -2.89 10.72 -17.75
CA ASP A 29 -2.49 11.61 -16.65
C ASP A 29 -3.62 12.57 -16.26
N SER A 30 -4.46 12.98 -17.24
CA SER A 30 -5.64 13.82 -17.01
C SER A 30 -6.72 13.17 -16.15
N ASP A 31 -6.72 11.83 -16.03
CA ASP A 31 -7.68 11.09 -15.22
C ASP A 31 -7.23 10.94 -13.77
N LEU A 32 -5.97 11.30 -13.47
CA LEU A 32 -5.36 11.18 -12.16
C LEU A 32 -5.46 12.48 -11.38
N SER A 33 -5.80 12.38 -10.10
CA SER A 33 -5.75 13.52 -9.18
C SER A 33 -4.43 13.56 -8.41
N ILE A 34 -3.83 12.39 -8.15
CA ILE A 34 -2.59 12.25 -7.39
C ILE A 34 -1.73 11.16 -8.04
N VAL A 35 -0.43 11.47 -8.16
CA VAL A 35 0.59 10.53 -8.60
C VAL A 35 1.46 10.18 -7.40
N CYS A 36 1.41 8.92 -6.99
CA CYS A 36 2.22 8.36 -5.92
C CYS A 36 3.52 7.79 -6.48
N GLU A 37 4.63 8.00 -5.76
CA GLU A 37 5.92 7.46 -6.16
C GLU A 37 5.99 5.94 -5.93
N PRO A 38 6.35 5.13 -6.94
CA PRO A 38 6.67 3.73 -6.71
C PRO A 38 8.07 3.57 -6.12
N ILE A 39 8.14 2.80 -5.04
CA ILE A 39 9.34 2.41 -4.33
C ILE A 39 9.60 0.94 -4.60
N LEU A 40 10.73 0.64 -5.22
CA LEU A 40 11.21 -0.73 -5.41
C LEU A 40 11.98 -1.18 -4.17
N ILE A 41 11.52 -2.25 -3.56
CA ILE A 41 12.22 -2.95 -2.48
C ILE A 41 12.80 -4.25 -3.04
N ASP A 42 14.09 -4.44 -2.85
CA ASP A 42 14.79 -5.68 -3.16
C ASP A 42 15.00 -6.47 -1.87
N LYS A 43 14.34 -7.63 -1.73
CA LYS A 43 14.42 -8.45 -0.52
C LYS A 43 15.80 -9.11 -0.33
N LEU A 44 16.64 -9.11 -1.36
CA LEU A 44 18.02 -9.58 -1.29
C LEU A 44 19.02 -8.44 -1.10
N ASP A 45 18.55 -7.19 -1.04
CA ASP A 45 19.39 -6.05 -0.66
C ASP A 45 19.62 -6.12 0.85
N ARG A 46 20.76 -6.69 1.23
CA ARG A 46 21.18 -6.80 2.61
C ARG A 46 22.09 -5.60 2.90
N ALA A 47 21.81 -4.88 3.97
CA ALA A 47 22.64 -3.76 4.44
C ALA A 47 24.04 -4.19 4.96
N ASP A 48 24.46 -5.43 4.65
CA ASP A 48 25.76 -6.03 4.98
C ASP A 48 26.77 -5.92 3.83
N GLY A 49 26.40 -5.26 2.72
CA GLY A 49 27.26 -5.07 1.55
C GLY A 49 27.37 -6.29 0.64
N LYS A 50 26.60 -7.37 0.88
CA LYS A 50 26.52 -8.57 0.02
C LYS A 50 25.28 -8.58 -0.87
N SER A 51 24.72 -7.39 -1.15
CA SER A 51 23.55 -7.27 -2.01
C SER A 51 23.85 -7.81 -3.40
N GLN A 52 23.02 -8.74 -3.85
CA GLN A 52 23.10 -9.26 -5.20
C GLN A 52 22.81 -8.13 -6.19
N LEU A 53 23.60 -8.02 -7.26
CA LEU A 53 23.38 -7.00 -8.27
C LEU A 53 21.98 -7.16 -8.88
N ARG A 54 21.36 -6.04 -9.26
CA ARG A 54 20.11 -6.05 -10.03
C ARG A 54 20.46 -6.17 -11.51
N THR A 55 19.84 -7.12 -12.18
CA THR A 55 20.06 -7.38 -13.61
C THR A 55 18.72 -7.43 -14.33
N VAL A 56 18.69 -7.06 -15.60
CA VAL A 56 17.52 -7.16 -16.47
C VAL A 56 17.91 -7.86 -17.77
N PRO A 57 17.03 -8.67 -18.39
CA PRO A 57 15.65 -8.97 -17.98
C PRO A 57 15.56 -9.90 -16.75
N ILE A 58 14.42 -9.90 -16.06
CA ILE A 58 14.16 -10.69 -14.85
C ILE A 58 13.10 -11.74 -15.15
N SER A 59 13.30 -12.96 -14.65
CA SER A 59 12.27 -14.02 -14.75
C SER A 59 11.06 -13.71 -13.86
N ASP A 60 9.86 -14.16 -14.23
CA ASP A 60 8.66 -13.98 -13.39
C ASP A 60 8.83 -14.52 -11.96
N THR A 61 9.58 -15.62 -11.81
CA THR A 61 9.91 -16.21 -10.51
C THR A 61 10.77 -15.29 -9.67
N GLU A 62 11.83 -14.70 -10.24
CA GLU A 62 12.67 -13.74 -9.53
C GLU A 62 11.90 -12.43 -9.27
N LEU A 63 11.15 -11.95 -10.26
CA LEU A 63 10.32 -10.76 -10.14
C LEU A 63 9.38 -10.90 -8.93
N SER A 64 8.61 -11.98 -8.84
CA SER A 64 7.64 -12.24 -7.77
C SER A 64 8.28 -12.47 -6.40
N SER A 65 9.39 -13.20 -6.32
CA SER A 65 10.01 -13.59 -5.05
C SER A 65 10.94 -12.51 -4.47
N ARG A 66 11.78 -11.88 -5.28
CA ARG A 66 12.84 -10.94 -4.84
C ARG A 66 12.35 -9.51 -4.71
N TYR A 67 11.57 -9.04 -5.67
CA TYR A 67 11.20 -7.62 -5.73
C TYR A 67 9.79 -7.38 -5.20
N ARG A 68 9.66 -6.36 -4.33
CA ARG A 68 8.38 -5.84 -3.85
C ARG A 68 8.21 -4.41 -4.33
N LEU A 69 7.12 -4.16 -5.03
CA LEU A 69 6.68 -2.81 -5.35
C LEU A 69 5.87 -2.26 -4.18
N VAL A 70 6.23 -1.09 -3.70
CA VAL A 70 5.48 -0.35 -2.68
C VAL A 70 5.12 1.00 -3.26
N ILE A 71 3.87 1.43 -3.10
CA ILE A 71 3.43 2.76 -3.52
C ILE A 71 3.51 3.68 -2.31
N ASP A 72 4.18 4.82 -2.46
CA ASP A 72 4.23 5.82 -1.41
C ASP A 72 2.91 6.58 -1.32
N THR A 73 2.05 6.14 -0.42
CA THR A 73 0.74 6.73 -0.17
C THR A 73 0.77 7.83 0.89
N ARG A 74 1.95 8.31 1.34
CA ARG A 74 2.04 9.43 2.29
C ARG A 74 1.23 10.67 1.86
N PRO A 75 1.25 11.10 0.58
CA PRO A 75 0.42 12.22 0.14
C PRO A 75 -1.09 11.96 0.30
N LEU A 76 -1.53 10.71 0.10
CA LEU A 76 -2.93 10.32 0.29
C LEU A 76 -3.31 10.27 1.76
N ASN A 77 -2.43 9.72 2.59
CA ASN A 77 -2.64 9.59 4.02
C ASN A 77 -2.65 10.95 4.75
N SER A 78 -2.16 12.02 4.11
CA SER A 78 -2.31 13.40 4.60
C SER A 78 -3.63 14.06 4.24
N LEU A 79 -4.46 13.46 3.38
CA LEU A 79 -5.78 14.00 3.06
C LEU A 79 -6.73 13.80 4.24
N GLN A 80 -7.59 14.78 4.46
CA GLN A 80 -8.68 14.70 5.43
C GLN A 80 -10.00 14.57 4.69
N LEU A 81 -10.86 13.67 5.19
CA LEU A 81 -12.22 13.54 4.72
C LEU A 81 -13.07 14.66 5.35
N SER A 82 -13.73 15.44 4.51
CA SER A 82 -14.63 16.53 4.89
C SER A 82 -15.92 16.45 4.09
N PHE A 83 -16.79 17.45 4.28
CA PHE A 83 -18.04 17.63 3.54
C PHE A 83 -18.03 18.97 2.81
N ASP A 84 -18.56 19.01 1.59
CA ASP A 84 -18.87 20.26 0.90
C ASP A 84 -20.20 20.86 1.41
N ASP A 85 -20.55 22.06 0.93
CA ASP A 85 -21.80 22.75 1.29
C ASP A 85 -23.08 21.97 0.89
N SER A 86 -22.93 20.97 0.02
CA SER A 86 -24.01 20.08 -0.42
C SER A 86 -24.04 18.75 0.36
N GLY A 87 -23.16 18.57 1.35
CA GLY A 87 -23.06 17.36 2.16
C GLY A 87 -22.36 16.19 1.47
N ASN A 88 -21.67 16.40 0.34
CA ASN A 88 -20.88 15.36 -0.32
C ASN A 88 -19.54 15.20 0.36
N PHE A 89 -19.04 13.97 0.40
CA PHE A 89 -17.69 13.67 0.85
C PHE A 89 -16.64 14.27 -0.09
N ILE A 90 -15.71 15.03 0.47
CA ILE A 90 -14.55 15.57 -0.24
C ILE A 90 -13.26 15.24 0.51
N PHE A 91 -12.18 15.00 -0.24
CA PHE A 91 -10.84 14.95 0.33
C PHE A 91 -10.18 16.31 0.19
N VAL A 92 -9.78 16.89 1.32
CA VAL A 92 -9.04 18.16 1.35
C VAL A 92 -7.61 17.90 1.84
N PRO A 93 -6.62 18.68 1.36
CA PRO A 93 -5.28 18.63 1.94
C PRO A 93 -5.38 18.86 3.45
N GLY A 94 -4.89 17.92 4.24
CA GLY A 94 -4.79 18.15 5.67
C GLY A 94 -3.82 19.30 5.92
N GLY A 95 -4.30 20.40 6.48
CA GLY A 95 -3.40 21.33 7.17
C GLY A 95 -2.61 20.57 8.24
N GLU A 96 -1.47 21.09 8.68
CA GLU A 96 -0.78 20.55 9.85
C GLU A 96 -1.78 20.47 11.00
N ILE A 97 -2.31 19.26 11.28
CA ILE A 97 -3.10 19.06 12.49
C ILE A 97 -2.09 19.26 13.62
N PRO A 98 -2.23 20.32 14.45
CA PRO A 98 -1.30 20.56 15.54
C PRO A 98 -1.23 19.28 16.36
N LYS A 99 -0.01 18.84 16.69
CA LYS A 99 0.24 17.57 17.41
C LYS A 99 -0.62 17.44 18.68
N ASP A 100 -1.04 18.58 19.25
CA ASP A 100 -1.78 18.71 20.51
C ASP A 100 -3.28 19.06 20.35
N SER A 101 -3.82 19.04 19.12
CA SER A 101 -5.25 19.33 18.93
C SER A 101 -6.13 18.14 19.32
N LYS A 102 -7.09 18.37 20.21
CA LYS A 102 -8.11 17.37 20.62
C LYS A 102 -8.92 16.81 19.44
N GLN A 103 -9.00 17.55 18.33
CA GLN A 103 -9.58 17.09 17.07
C GLN A 103 -8.84 15.90 16.47
N ARG A 104 -7.53 15.75 16.72
CA ARG A 104 -6.76 14.60 16.23
C ARG A 104 -7.20 13.29 16.88
N ASP A 105 -7.57 13.32 18.17
CA ASP A 105 -8.06 12.13 18.86
C ASP A 105 -9.51 11.80 18.47
N GLU A 106 -10.38 12.80 18.24
CA GLU A 106 -11.77 12.59 17.80
C GLU A 106 -11.91 12.11 16.35
N PHE A 107 -11.08 12.62 15.43
CA PHE A 107 -11.08 12.21 14.02
C PHE A 107 -10.06 11.12 13.69
N SER A 108 -9.18 10.75 14.64
CA SER A 108 -8.49 9.48 14.53
C SER A 108 -9.51 8.37 14.75
N TYR A 109 -10.17 7.96 13.69
CA TYR A 109 -10.74 6.63 13.62
C TYR A 109 -9.55 5.70 13.77
N LYS A 110 -9.21 5.36 15.02
CA LYS A 110 -8.08 4.52 15.30
C LYS A 110 -8.49 3.13 14.83
N GLN A 111 -8.16 2.83 13.58
CA GLN A 111 -8.26 1.51 12.97
C GLN A 111 -7.20 0.59 13.62
N HIS A 112 -7.09 0.60 14.95
CA HIS A 112 -6.35 -0.43 15.64
C HIS A 112 -7.32 -1.56 15.93
N GLN A 113 -7.12 -2.65 15.18
CA GLN A 113 -7.49 -3.96 15.67
C GLN A 113 -6.93 -4.12 17.10
N ARG A 114 -7.71 -4.71 18.03
CA ARG A 114 -7.20 -5.05 19.38
C ARG A 114 -5.86 -5.77 19.22
N THR A 115 -4.88 -5.43 20.07
CA THR A 115 -3.55 -6.03 19.98
C THR A 115 -3.63 -7.56 19.93
N ALA A 116 -2.73 -8.22 19.22
CA ALA A 116 -2.74 -9.67 19.06
C ALA A 116 -2.85 -10.40 20.41
N THR A 117 -2.15 -9.90 21.43
CA THR A 117 -2.23 -10.43 22.81
C THR A 117 -3.63 -10.35 23.41
N ASN A 118 -4.38 -9.28 23.14
CA ASN A 118 -5.75 -9.15 23.64
C ASN A 118 -6.70 -10.10 22.92
N LEU A 119 -6.50 -10.32 21.61
CA LEU A 119 -7.30 -11.30 20.86
C LEU A 119 -7.04 -12.73 21.33
N LEU A 120 -5.79 -13.05 21.67
CA LEU A 120 -5.41 -14.39 22.18
C LEU A 120 -5.97 -14.68 23.57
N LYS A 121 -6.12 -13.67 24.43
CA LYS A 121 -6.73 -13.83 25.76
C LYS A 121 -8.20 -14.23 25.71
N ASP A 122 -8.90 -13.86 24.63
CA ASP A 122 -10.31 -14.13 24.47
C ASP A 122 -10.58 -15.54 23.94
N VAL A 123 -9.53 -16.32 23.61
CA VAL A 123 -9.76 -17.69 23.15
C VAL A 123 -10.15 -18.57 24.35
N PRO A 124 -11.33 -19.22 24.33
CA PRO A 124 -11.79 -20.03 25.44
C PRO A 124 -10.81 -21.16 25.76
N SER A 125 -10.52 -21.36 27.05
CA SER A 125 -9.62 -22.41 27.52
C SER A 125 -10.05 -23.83 27.11
N ALA A 126 -11.34 -24.04 26.87
CA ALA A 126 -11.90 -25.28 26.33
C ALA A 126 -11.43 -25.61 24.90
N ASN A 127 -10.93 -24.62 24.15
CA ASN A 127 -10.54 -24.76 22.74
C ASN A 127 -9.02 -24.82 22.53
N LEU A 128 -8.23 -25.05 23.60
CA LEU A 128 -6.76 -25.04 23.52
C LEU A 128 -6.14 -26.32 22.90
N GLY A 129 -6.93 -27.34 22.57
CA GLY A 129 -6.43 -28.66 22.18
C GLY A 129 -5.86 -28.78 20.76
N PHE A 130 -6.42 -28.06 19.78
CA PHE A 130 -5.96 -28.09 18.39
C PHE A 130 -6.14 -26.74 17.72
N TRP A 131 -5.17 -26.35 16.88
CA TRP A 131 -5.14 -25.05 16.23
C TRP A 131 -4.66 -25.15 14.79
N SER A 132 -5.12 -24.22 13.97
CA SER A 132 -4.60 -24.00 12.62
C SER A 132 -4.47 -22.50 12.37
N LYS A 133 -3.40 -22.11 11.68
CA LYS A 133 -3.18 -20.73 11.27
C LYS A 133 -3.41 -20.61 9.78
N LEU A 134 -4.30 -19.70 9.40
CA LEU A 134 -4.52 -19.31 8.01
C LEU A 134 -3.92 -17.92 7.79
N ASP A 135 -3.20 -17.75 6.68
CA ASP A 135 -2.68 -16.47 6.22
C ASP A 135 -3.20 -16.20 4.82
N LEU A 136 -3.96 -15.11 4.67
CA LEU A 136 -4.57 -14.73 3.40
C LEU A 136 -3.55 -13.95 2.58
N ARG A 137 -2.98 -14.61 1.57
CA ARG A 137 -2.11 -13.94 0.59
C ARG A 137 -2.93 -12.93 -0.18
N ASP A 138 -2.37 -11.73 -0.34
CA ASP A 138 -2.97 -10.65 -1.13
C ASP A 138 -4.38 -10.23 -0.67
N ALA A 139 -4.63 -10.26 0.64
CA ALA A 139 -5.94 -9.99 1.23
C ALA A 139 -6.58 -8.63 0.83
N PHE A 140 -5.77 -7.59 0.58
CA PHE A 140 -6.29 -6.30 0.11
C PHE A 140 -6.48 -6.27 -1.41
N GLY A 141 -5.73 -7.06 -2.18
CA GLY A 141 -5.86 -7.14 -3.63
C GLY A 141 -7.16 -7.81 -4.09
N SER A 142 -7.88 -8.48 -3.19
CA SER A 142 -9.20 -9.07 -3.46
C SER A 142 -10.37 -8.08 -3.30
N ILE A 143 -10.11 -6.86 -2.83
CA ILE A 143 -11.13 -5.82 -2.60
C ILE A 143 -11.08 -4.81 -3.75
N ALA A 144 -12.21 -4.67 -4.46
CA ALA A 144 -12.33 -3.68 -5.52
C ALA A 144 -12.44 -2.26 -4.93
N VAL A 145 -11.63 -1.33 -5.44
CA VAL A 145 -11.72 0.10 -5.12
C VAL A 145 -12.75 0.74 -6.07
N SER A 146 -13.59 1.66 -5.58
CA SER A 146 -14.55 2.36 -6.44
C SER A 146 -13.84 3.25 -7.46
N TYR A 147 -14.41 3.39 -8.67
CA TYR A 147 -13.80 4.15 -9.76
C TYR A 147 -13.39 5.59 -9.38
N PRO A 148 -14.20 6.37 -8.62
CA PRO A 148 -13.79 7.70 -8.17
C PRO A 148 -12.51 7.70 -7.31
N LEU A 149 -12.36 6.72 -6.42
CA LEU A 149 -11.21 6.62 -5.53
C LEU A 149 -9.95 6.11 -6.24
N GLN A 150 -10.09 5.31 -7.28
CA GLN A 150 -8.95 4.81 -8.07
C GLN A 150 -8.10 5.96 -8.64
N LYS A 151 -8.69 7.11 -8.94
CA LYS A 151 -8.01 8.32 -9.47
C LYS A 151 -6.97 8.91 -8.51
N LEU A 152 -7.01 8.53 -7.23
CA LEU A 152 -6.05 8.96 -6.22
C LEU A 152 -4.77 8.11 -6.20
N PHE A 153 -4.75 6.94 -6.83
CA PHE A 153 -3.67 5.96 -6.71
C PHE A 153 -2.82 5.83 -8.00
N GLY A 154 -2.63 6.93 -8.73
CA GLY A 154 -1.77 6.95 -9.92
C GLY A 154 -0.31 6.64 -9.59
N THR A 155 0.43 6.02 -10.50
CA THR A 155 1.87 5.72 -10.34
C THR A 155 2.58 5.66 -11.69
N THR A 156 3.88 5.99 -11.72
CA THR A 156 4.74 6.02 -12.92
C THR A 156 6.04 5.23 -12.75
#